data_AF-A0A348ZX46-F1
#
_entry.id   AF-A0A348ZX46-F1
#
_cell.length_a   1.000
_cell.length_b   1.000
_cell.length_c   1.000
_cell.angle_alpha   90.00
_cell.angle_beta   90.00
_cell.angle_gamma   90.00
#
_symmetry.space_group_name_H-M   'P 1'
#
loop_
_entity.id
_entity.type
_entity.pdbx_description
1 polymer ?
#
loop_
_entity_poly.entity_id
_entity_poly.type
_entity_poly.pdbx_seq_one_letter_code
_entity_poly.pdbx_strand_id
1 'polypeptide(L)'
;MALTKIIIERKIKPGMENEFKRLMQEVLSRAVHSDGFISGETLQSVDDPTLYVTISQWKDISFWNDWVNSTERKKRQEEYERILSEPTRILALRYE
;
A
#
# COMPACT_ATOMS: atom_id res chain seq x y z
N MET A 1 -20.63 4.15 -10.20
CA MET A 1 -19.51 3.64 -9.38
C MET A 1 -18.49 3.07 -10.33
N ALA A 2 -17.25 3.54 -10.29
CA ALA A 2 -16.17 3.08 -11.15
C ALA A 2 -15.09 2.46 -10.26
N LEU A 3 -14.75 1.21 -10.52
CA LEU A 3 -13.72 0.49 -9.78
C LEU A 3 -12.39 1.26 -9.86
N THR A 4 -11.71 1.35 -8.73
CA THR A 4 -10.43 2.02 -8.63
C THR A 4 -9.33 1.01 -8.35
N LYS A 5 -8.24 1.07 -9.12
CA LYS A 5 -7.01 0.33 -8.86
C LYS A 5 -5.97 1.30 -8.29
N ILE A 6 -5.35 0.92 -7.18
CA ILE A 6 -4.29 1.69 -6.54
C ILE A 6 -2.99 0.91 -6.67
N ILE A 7 -1.95 1.58 -7.16
CA ILE A 7 -0.58 1.08 -7.21
C ILE A 7 0.25 1.92 -6.24
N ILE A 8 0.96 1.26 -5.34
CA ILE A 8 1.84 1.91 -4.37
C ILE A 8 3.24 1.35 -4.52
N GLU A 9 4.19 2.22 -4.83
CA GLU A 9 5.59 1.87 -4.96
C GLU A 9 6.35 2.33 -3.71
N ARG A 10 7.19 1.43 -3.20
CA ARG A 10 8.02 1.66 -2.01
C ARG A 10 9.40 1.07 -2.22
N LYS A 11 10.42 1.92 -2.06
CA LYS A 11 11.81 1.48 -1.98
C LYS A 11 12.27 1.47 -0.53
N ILE A 12 12.67 0.30 -0.03
CA ILE A 12 13.06 0.11 1.37
C ILE A 12 14.55 0.37 1.56
N LYS A 13 14.95 0.79 2.76
CA LYS A 13 16.36 0.84 3.14
C LYS A 13 16.92 -0.59 3.22
N PRO A 14 18.16 -0.83 2.78
CA PRO A 14 18.81 -2.14 2.93
C PRO A 14 18.77 -2.64 4.39
N GLY A 15 18.41 -3.89 4.60
CA GLY A 15 18.34 -4.50 5.94
C GLY A 15 17.00 -4.31 6.66
N MET A 16 16.05 -3.56 6.08
CA MET A 16 14.72 -3.34 6.64
C MET A 16 13.64 -4.29 6.06
N GLU A 17 14.03 -5.33 5.32
CA GLU A 17 13.12 -6.22 4.58
C GLU A 17 12.12 -6.91 5.52
N ASN A 18 12.58 -7.42 6.66
CA ASN A 18 11.75 -8.12 7.62
C ASN A 18 10.73 -7.18 8.29
N GLU A 19 11.18 -5.98 8.65
CA GLU A 19 10.32 -4.95 9.24
C GLU A 19 9.29 -4.47 8.22
N PHE A 20 9.70 -4.27 6.96
CA PHE A 20 8.79 -3.95 5.87
C PHE A 20 7.71 -5.02 5.68
N LYS A 21 8.11 -6.30 5.61
CA LYS A 21 7.17 -7.42 5.45
C LYS A 21 6.16 -7.47 6.59
N ARG A 22 6.60 -7.26 7.84
CA ARG A 22 5.74 -7.19 9.02
C ARG A 22 4.73 -6.04 8.90
N LEU A 23 5.20 -4.82 8.63
CA LEU A 23 4.34 -3.65 8.44
C LEU A 23 3.35 -3.83 7.28
N MET A 24 3.80 -4.45 6.18
CA MET A 24 2.96 -4.75 5.02
C MET A 24 1.83 -5.70 5.36
N GLN A 25 2.14 -6.82 6.03
CA GLN A 25 1.12 -7.77 6.47
C GLN A 25 0.11 -7.13 7.41
N GLU A 26 0.58 -6.29 8.33
CA GLU A 26 -0.28 -5.59 9.29
C GLU A 26 -1.15 -4.51 8.64
N VAL A 27 -0.72 -3.88 7.55
CA VAL A 27 -1.54 -2.93 6.79
C VAL A 27 -2.53 -3.65 5.90
N LEU A 28 -2.11 -4.73 5.21
CA LEU A 28 -2.97 -5.51 4.35
C LEU A 28 -4.08 -6.20 5.15
N SER A 29 -3.77 -6.77 6.32
CA SER A 29 -4.77 -7.41 7.18
C SER A 29 -5.87 -6.46 7.62
N ARG A 30 -5.57 -5.17 7.83
CA ARG A 30 -6.61 -4.17 8.10
C ARG A 30 -7.33 -3.66 6.86
N ALA A 31 -6.62 -3.47 5.75
CA ALA A 31 -7.24 -3.05 4.50
C ALA A 31 -8.36 -4.00 4.07
N VAL A 32 -8.17 -5.31 4.27
CA VAL A 32 -9.17 -6.36 3.98
C VAL A 32 -10.50 -6.16 4.73
N HIS A 33 -10.47 -5.50 5.89
CA HIS A 33 -11.66 -5.18 6.68
C HIS A 33 -12.22 -3.78 6.41
N SER A 34 -11.56 -2.99 5.56
CA SER A 34 -12.04 -1.66 5.19
C SER A 34 -13.22 -1.78 4.23
N ASP A 35 -14.23 -0.94 4.44
CA ASP A 35 -15.36 -0.85 3.52
C ASP A 35 -14.87 -0.55 2.10
N GLY A 36 -15.43 -1.29 1.15
CA GLY A 36 -15.14 -1.11 -0.27
C GLY A 36 -13.78 -1.66 -0.75
N PHE A 37 -12.96 -2.26 0.11
CA PHE A 37 -11.84 -3.07 -0.34
C PHE A 37 -12.34 -4.31 -1.11
N ILE A 38 -11.66 -4.66 -2.21
CA ILE A 38 -12.01 -5.82 -3.04
C ILE A 38 -10.89 -6.85 -3.02
N SER A 39 -9.66 -6.42 -3.30
CA SER A 39 -8.49 -7.29 -3.35
C SER A 39 -7.21 -6.49 -3.18
N GLY A 40 -6.13 -7.17 -2.81
CA GLY A 40 -4.81 -6.55 -2.73
C GLY A 40 -3.69 -7.57 -2.64
N GLU A 41 -2.56 -7.20 -3.21
CA GLU A 41 -1.34 -7.99 -3.25
C GLU A 41 -0.13 -7.08 -3.07
N THR A 42 1.01 -7.65 -2.67
CA THR A 42 2.29 -6.95 -2.68
C THR A 42 3.33 -7.82 -3.35
N LEU A 43 4.01 -7.22 -4.32
CA LEU A 43 5.02 -7.84 -5.16
C LEU A 43 6.39 -7.24 -4.82
N GLN A 44 7.43 -8.03 -4.98
CA GLN A 44 8.82 -7.58 -4.93
C GLN A 44 9.34 -7.52 -6.37
N SER A 45 10.10 -6.48 -6.71
CA SER A 45 10.77 -6.42 -8.01
C SER A 45 11.82 -7.52 -8.14
N VAL A 46 11.90 -8.12 -9.33
CA VAL A 46 12.92 -9.12 -9.66
C VAL A 46 14.29 -8.46 -9.83
N ASP A 47 14.32 -7.24 -10.36
CA ASP A 47 15.56 -6.51 -10.68
C ASP A 47 16.10 -5.70 -9.50
N ASP A 48 15.23 -5.31 -8.56
CA ASP A 48 15.60 -4.54 -7.37
C ASP A 48 14.90 -5.13 -6.13
N PRO A 49 15.60 -5.95 -5.32
CA PRO A 49 15.04 -6.54 -4.11
C PRO A 49 14.58 -5.52 -3.05
N THR A 50 14.99 -4.26 -3.17
CA THR A 50 14.53 -3.17 -2.27
C THR A 50 13.24 -2.52 -2.75
N LEU A 51 12.77 -2.82 -3.96
CA LEU A 51 11.57 -2.25 -4.54
C LEU A 51 10.38 -3.19 -4.36
N TYR A 52 9.33 -2.68 -3.72
CA TYR A 52 8.06 -3.37 -3.53
C TYR A 52 6.92 -2.55 -4.12
N VAL A 53 5.97 -3.27 -4.74
CA VAL A 53 4.76 -2.69 -5.33
C VAL A 53 3.55 -3.34 -4.68
N THR A 54 2.72 -2.53 -4.01
CA THR A 54 1.40 -2.96 -3.54
C THR A 54 0.36 -2.57 -4.58
N ILE A 55 -0.45 -3.54 -5.03
CA ILE A 55 -1.58 -3.30 -5.92
C ILE A 55 -2.86 -3.63 -5.15
N SER A 56 -3.84 -2.74 -5.15
CA SER A 56 -5.14 -3.00 -4.51
C SER A 56 -6.30 -2.49 -5.37
N GLN A 57 -7.46 -3.10 -5.19
CA GLN A 57 -8.69 -2.76 -5.87
C GLN A 57 -9.76 -2.37 -4.86
N TRP A 58 -10.48 -1.29 -5.20
CA TRP A 58 -11.51 -0.68 -4.37
C TRP A 58 -12.79 -0.47 -5.19
N LYS A 59 -13.94 -0.49 -4.53
CA LYS A 59 -15.27 -0.25 -5.15
C LYS A 59 -15.31 1.07 -5.92
N ASP A 60 -14.70 2.11 -5.36
CA ASP A 60 -14.40 3.38 -6.01
C ASP A 60 -13.29 4.15 -5.25
N ILE A 61 -12.98 5.36 -5.71
CA ILE A 61 -11.92 6.19 -5.13
C ILE A 61 -12.27 6.73 -3.73
N SER A 62 -13.55 6.90 -3.38
CA SER A 62 -13.91 7.39 -2.04
C SER A 62 -13.57 6.38 -0.96
N PHE A 63 -13.82 5.08 -1.18
CA PHE A 63 -13.41 4.04 -0.23
C PHE A 63 -11.90 4.00 0.00
N TRP A 64 -11.10 4.16 -1.07
CA TRP A 64 -9.65 4.30 -0.94
C TRP A 64 -9.28 5.56 -0.14
N ASN A 65 -9.93 6.69 -0.40
CA ASN A 65 -9.65 7.95 0.28
C ASN A 65 -9.98 7.85 1.77
N ASP A 66 -11.07 7.21 2.16
CA ASP A 66 -11.42 6.98 3.56
C ASP A 66 -10.37 6.09 4.24
N TRP A 67 -9.96 5.01 3.57
CA TRP A 67 -8.91 4.13 4.07
C TRP A 67 -7.56 4.84 4.25
N VAL A 68 -7.08 5.54 3.21
CA VAL A 68 -5.75 6.19 3.23
C VAL A 68 -5.69 7.33 4.25
N ASN A 69 -6.84 7.97 4.53
CA ASN A 69 -6.94 9.05 5.50
C ASN A 69 -7.27 8.60 6.93
N SER A 70 -7.59 7.32 7.12
CA SER A 70 -7.88 6.75 8.44
C SER A 70 -6.70 6.94 9.40
N THR A 71 -7.01 7.13 10.69
CA THR A 71 -6.00 7.28 11.74
C THR A 71 -5.05 6.10 11.79
N GLU A 72 -5.57 4.89 11.58
CA GLU A 72 -4.78 3.67 11.56
C GLU A 72 -3.79 3.66 10.39
N ARG A 73 -4.26 3.94 9.17
CA ARG A 73 -3.39 3.94 8.00
C ARG A 73 -2.32 5.04 8.05
N LYS A 74 -2.66 6.21 8.60
CA LYS A 74 -1.71 7.31 8.84
C LYS A 74 -0.61 6.94 9.83
N LYS A 75 -0.96 6.34 10.97
CA LYS A 75 0.05 5.83 11.94
C LYS A 75 1.03 4.85 11.28
N ARG A 76 0.52 3.94 10.44
CA ARG A 76 1.37 2.99 9.70
C ARG A 76 2.21 3.66 8.61
N GLN A 77 1.73 4.77 8.04
CA GLN A 77 2.52 5.53 7.08
C GLN A 77 3.77 6.12 7.72
N GLU A 78 3.65 6.64 8.95
CA GLU A 78 4.79 7.17 9.71
C GLU A 78 5.83 6.08 10.04
N GLU A 79 5.39 4.84 10.28
CA GLU A 79 6.29 3.69 10.47
C GLU A 79 7.04 3.36 9.16
N TYR A 80 6.34 3.37 8.01
CA TYR A 80 7.00 3.19 6.71
C TYR A 80 8.05 4.26 6.45
N GLU A 81 7.77 5.54 6.69
CA GLU A 81 8.70 6.64 6.41
C GLU A 81 10.06 6.47 7.10
N ARG A 82 10.13 5.74 8.22
CA ARG A 82 11.39 5.44 8.91
C ARG A 82 12.23 4.39 8.18
N ILE A 83 11.59 3.46 7.46
CA ILE A 83 12.23 2.31 6.84
C ILE A 83 12.36 2.43 5.32
N LEU A 84 11.70 3.40 4.69
CA LEU A 84 11.82 3.66 3.25
C LEU A 84 13.04 4.52 2.93
N SER A 85 13.69 4.24 1.80
CA SER A 85 14.79 5.07 1.27
C SER A 85 14.27 6.24 0.43
N GLU A 86 13.05 6.13 -0.07
CA GLU A 86 12.37 7.14 -0.88
C GLU A 86 10.92 7.34 -0.39
N PRO A 87 10.30 8.52 -0.61
CA PRO A 87 8.89 8.72 -0.35
C PRO A 87 8.02 7.70 -1.09
N THR A 88 6.94 7.26 -0.46
CA THR A 88 5.94 6.38 -1.08
C THR A 88 5.33 7.07 -2.31
N ARG A 89 5.28 6.39 -3.46
CA ARG A 89 4.55 6.86 -4.65
C ARG A 89 3.21 6.13 -4.73
N ILE A 90 2.13 6.87 -4.95
CA ILE A 90 0.77 6.32 -5.05
C ILE A 90 0.18 6.75 -6.39
N LEU A 91 -0.36 5.79 -7.12
CA LEU A 91 -1.05 5.99 -8.38
C LEU A 91 -2.46 5.39 -8.27
N ALA A 92 -3.47 6.22 -8.54
CA ALA A 92 -4.87 5.79 -8.61
C ALA A 92 -5.32 5.73 -10.08
N LEU A 93 -5.89 4.61 -10.46
CA LEU A 93 -6.31 4.28 -11.83
C LEU A 93 -7.77 3.86 -11.84
N ARG A 94 -8.44 4.11 -12.96
CA ARG A 94 -9.79 3.60 -13.25
C ARG A 94 -9.74 2.64 -14.43
N TYR A 95 -10.68 1.72 -14.50
CA TYR A 95 -10.88 0.91 -15.70
C TYR A 95 -11.58 1.75 -16.78
N GLU A 96 -11.15 1.60 -18.04
CA GLU A 96 -11.84 2.16 -19.21
C GLU A 96 -12.95 1.24 -19.71
#